data_AF-Q91835-F1
#
_entry.id   AF-Q91835-F1
#
_cell.length_a   1.000
_cell.length_b   1.000
_cell.length_c   1.000
_cell.angle_alpha   90.00
_cell.angle_beta   90.00
_cell.angle_gamma   90.00
#
_symmetry.space_group_name_H-M   'P 1'
#
loop_
_entity.id
_entity.type
_entity.pdbx_description
1 polymer ?
#
loop_
_entity_poly.entity_id
_entity_poly.type
_entity_poly.pdbx_seq_one_letter_code
_entity_poly.pdbx_strand_id
1 'polypeptide(L)' 'AAPEKRSLEAYFAIQPRPSSEKIAAIAEKLDLKKNVVRVWFCNQRQKQKRMKYSAGI' A
#
# COMPACT_ATOMS: atom_id res chain seq x y z
N ALA A 1 0.72 -17.48 0.89
CA ALA A 1 0.25 -16.08 0.72
C ALA A 1 1.38 -15.16 1.16
N ALA A 2 1.87 -14.28 0.28
CA ALA A 2 3.08 -13.48 0.53
C ALA A 2 2.97 -12.64 1.82
N PRO A 3 3.81 -12.87 2.85
CA PRO A 3 3.75 -12.14 4.13
C PRO A 3 3.95 -10.62 3.94
N GLU A 4 4.58 -10.20 2.85
CA GLU A 4 4.78 -8.78 2.56
C GLU A 4 3.46 -8.04 2.26
N LYS A 5 2.48 -8.70 1.62
CA LYS A 5 1.17 -8.10 1.34
C LYS A 5 0.42 -7.74 2.62
N ARG A 6 0.37 -8.67 3.58
CA ARG A 6 -0.35 -8.46 4.85
C ARG A 6 0.28 -7.31 5.65
N SER A 7 1.60 -7.20 5.61
CA SER A 7 2.32 -6.10 6.23
C SER A 7 2.00 -4.75 5.59
N LEU A 8 2.01 -4.68 4.25
CA LEU A 8 1.63 -3.48 3.50
C LEU A 8 0.19 -3.04 3.76
N GLU A 9 -0.75 -3.99 3.87
CA GLU A 9 -2.17 -3.72 4.21
C GLU A 9 -2.32 -3.14 5.62
N ALA A 10 -1.56 -3.65 6.60
CA ALA A 10 -1.55 -3.09 7.95
C ALA A 10 -1.02 -1.65 7.96
N TYR A 11 0.07 -1.36 7.26
CA TYR A 11 0.58 0.02 7.13
C TYR A 11 -0.40 0.93 6.39
N PHE A 12 -1.08 0.42 5.36
CA PHE A 12 -2.06 1.16 4.59
C PHE A 12 -3.31 1.52 5.39
N ALA A 13 -3.76 0.62 6.28
CA ALA A 13 -4.88 0.89 7.18
C ALA A 13 -4.59 2.05 8.15
N ILE A 14 -3.33 2.17 8.60
CA ILE A 14 -2.90 3.26 9.49
C ILE A 14 -2.65 4.54 8.69
N GLN A 15 -1.92 4.45 7.57
CA GLN A 15 -1.50 5.61 6.78
C GLN A 15 -1.61 5.32 5.28
N PRO A 16 -2.77 5.57 4.66
CA PRO A 16 -3.01 5.27 3.24
C PRO A 16 -2.24 6.19 2.27
N ARG A 17 -1.70 7.30 2.78
CA ARG A 17 -0.81 8.24 2.08
C ARG A 17 0.57 8.29 2.76
N PRO A 18 1.42 7.28 2.59
CA PRO A 18 2.77 7.32 3.12
C PRO A 18 3.65 8.33 2.38
N SER A 19 4.42 9.12 3.14
CA SER A 19 5.49 9.98 2.60
C SER A 19 6.62 9.14 2.02
N SER A 20 7.45 9.76 1.18
CA SER A 20 8.60 9.11 0.52
C SER A 20 9.57 8.41 1.49
N GLU A 21 9.77 8.97 2.68
CA GLU A 21 10.59 8.37 3.76
C GLU A 21 9.94 7.12 4.33
N LYS A 22 8.62 7.17 4.61
CA LYS A 22 7.86 6.02 5.12
C LYS A 22 7.85 4.87 4.12
N ILE A 23 7.73 5.18 2.82
CA ILE A 23 7.83 4.18 1.75
C ILE A 23 9.21 3.51 1.75
N ALA A 24 10.29 4.26 1.96
CA ALA A 24 11.64 3.70 2.05
C ALA A 24 11.78 2.80 3.28
N ALA A 25 11.31 3.24 4.46
CA ALA A 25 11.36 2.43 5.67
C ALA A 25 10.56 1.12 5.56
N ILE A 26 9.39 1.15 4.92
CA ILE A 26 8.59 -0.06 4.66
C ILE A 26 9.28 -0.96 3.64
N ALA A 27 9.90 -0.38 2.62
CA ALA A 27 10.66 -1.11 1.61
C ALA A 27 11.84 -1.86 2.24
N GLU A 28 12.64 -1.22 3.08
CA GLU A 28 13.74 -1.89 3.79
C GLU A 28 13.25 -2.94 4.77
N LYS A 29 12.19 -2.65 5.53
CA LYS A 29 11.65 -3.60 6.52
C LYS A 29 11.04 -4.86 5.91
N LEU A 30 10.57 -4.77 4.66
CA LEU A 30 9.99 -5.89 3.93
C LEU A 30 10.94 -6.50 2.89
N ASP A 31 12.19 -6.00 2.81
CA ASP A 31 13.15 -6.35 1.77
C ASP A 31 12.56 -6.20 0.34
N LEU A 32 11.78 -5.14 0.14
CA LEU A 32 11.14 -4.82 -1.12
C LEU A 32 11.78 -3.59 -1.77
N LYS A 33 11.71 -3.51 -3.10
CA LYS A 33 12.11 -2.29 -3.81
C LYS A 33 11.15 -1.14 -3.49
N LYS A 34 11.68 0.06 -3.25
CA LYS A 34 10.91 1.30 -3.04
C LYS A 34 9.86 1.55 -4.14
N ASN A 35 10.15 1.17 -5.39
CA ASN A 35 9.20 1.23 -6.50
C ASN A 35 8.02 0.26 -6.33
N VAL A 36 8.27 -0.96 -5.84
CA VAL A 36 7.23 -1.97 -5.60
C VAL A 36 6.27 -1.49 -4.52
N VAL A 37 6.80 -1.00 -3.39
CA VAL A 37 5.98 -0.43 -2.30
C VAL A 37 5.16 0.75 -2.82
N ARG A 38 5.78 1.69 -3.55
CA ARG A 38 5.08 2.85 -4.13
C ARG A 38 3.94 2.45 -5.08
N VAL A 39 4.21 1.53 -6.02
CA VAL A 39 3.20 1.02 -6.96
C VAL A 39 2.09 0.30 -6.21
N TRP A 40 2.44 -0.50 -5.20
CA TRP A 40 1.45 -1.19 -4.37
C TRP A 40 0.52 -0.19 -3.66
N PHE A 41 1.06 0.85 -3.02
CA PHE A 41 0.23 1.89 -2.37
C PHE A 41 -0.64 2.66 -3.37
N CYS A 42 -0.14 2.95 -4.58
CA CYS A 42 -0.94 3.56 -5.66
C CYS A 42 -2.07 2.64 -6.12
N ASN A 43 -1.78 1.36 -6.39
CA ASN A 43 -2.76 0.37 -6.79
C ASN A 43 -3.79 0.14 -5.69
N GLN A 44 -3.38 0.14 -4.42
CA GLN A 44 -4.28 -0.05 -3.29
C GLN A 44 -5.25 1.13 -3.10
N ARG A 45 -4.77 2.38 -3.27
CA ARG A 45 -5.68 3.55 -3.31
C ARG A 45 -6.63 3.51 -4.49
N GLN A 46 -6.16 3.08 -5.66
CA GLN A 46 -7.04 2.92 -6.83
C GLN A 46 -8.08 1.84 -6.59
N LYS A 47 -7.71 0.70 -5.98
CA LYS A 47 -8.65 -0.36 -5.60
C LYS A 47 -9.68 0.14 -4.59
N GLN A 48 -9.27 0.88 -3.56
CA GLN A 48 -10.19 1.55 -2.61
C GLN A 48 -11.16 2.49 -3.33
N LYS A 49 -10.67 3.35 -4.24
CA LYS A 49 -11.56 4.19 -5.07
C LYS A 49 -12.51 3.33 -5.89
N ARG A 50 -12.02 2.32 -6.61
CA ARG A 50 -12.84 1.47 -7.46
C ARG A 50 -13.92 0.74 -6.67
N MET A 51 -13.59 0.21 -5.49
CA MET A 51 -14.55 -0.43 -4.59
C MET A 51 -15.58 0.55 -4.05
N LYS A 52 -15.20 1.79 -3.72
CA LYS A 52 -16.14 2.84 -3.30
C LYS A 52 -17.13 3.24 -4.40
N TYR A 53 -16.69 3.27 -5.66
CA TYR A 53 -17.56 3.55 -6.79
C TYR A 53 -18.38 2.34 -7.25
N SER A 54 -17.91 1.10 -7.03
CA SER A 54 -18.68 -0.10 -7.35
C SER A 54 -19.66 -0.51 -6.26
N ALA A 55 -19.49 -0.04 -5.03
CA ALA A 55 -20.34 -0.33 -3.88
C ALA A 55 -21.35 0.77 -3.55
N GLY A 56 -21.41 1.85 -4.35
CA GLY A 56 -22.32 2.97 -4.13
C GLY A 56 -22.98 3.42 -5.43
N ILE A 57 -24.23 2.98 -5.61
CA ILE A 57 -25.29 3.50 -6.50
C ILE A 57 -24.98 3.48 -8.00
#